data_AF-A0AB73BUK7-F1
#
_entry.id   AF-A0AB73BUK7-F1
#
_cell.length_a   1.000
_cell.length_b   1.000
_cell.length_c   1.000
_cell.angle_alpha   90.00
_cell.angle_beta   90.00
_cell.angle_gamma   90.00
#
_symmetry.space_group_name_H-M   'P 1'
#
loop_
_entity.id
_entity.type
_entity.pdbx_description
1 polymer ?
#
loop_
_entity_poly.entity_id
_entity_poly.type
_entity_poly.pdbx_seq_one_letter_code
_entity_poly.pdbx_strand_id
1 'polypeptide(L)'
;MKKEITGIMVYYYVVCQRKLWYFLHEIQLEADNSNVILGRLLEENTYTRDEKKIAIDGVINIDFFRAKKILHEIKKSKVMEEASILQVQYYLYYLEKKGLTGMKGILDYPLLKQKVEVELTEIDRKNLEKILSEIEKIMKSSIPPDLEKKSICKKCAYFDLCFV
;
A
#
# COMPACT_ATOMS: atom_id res chain seq x y z
N MET A 1 -3.49 -22.10 -6.59
CA MET A 1 -3.79 -21.33 -5.36
C MET A 1 -4.17 -19.92 -5.78
N LYS A 2 -5.27 -19.36 -5.25
CA LYS A 2 -5.64 -17.96 -5.49
C LYS A 2 -4.64 -17.08 -4.74
N LYS A 3 -3.91 -16.18 -5.42
CA LYS A 3 -3.00 -15.24 -4.78
C LYS A 3 -3.86 -14.18 -4.07
N GLU A 4 -3.73 -14.09 -2.75
CA GLU A 4 -4.43 -13.06 -1.96
C GLU A 4 -3.88 -11.67 -2.34
N ILE A 5 -4.77 -10.68 -2.43
CA ILE A 5 -4.36 -9.30 -2.70
C ILE A 5 -3.78 -8.72 -1.41
N THR A 6 -2.59 -8.14 -1.45
CA THR A 6 -1.93 -7.58 -0.28
C THR A 6 -2.11 -6.06 -0.18
N GLY A 7 -1.82 -5.48 0.99
CA GLY A 7 -1.84 -4.01 1.17
C GLY A 7 -0.96 -3.26 0.17
N ILE A 8 0.23 -3.79 -0.13
CA ILE A 8 1.14 -3.18 -1.09
C ILE A 8 0.59 -3.23 -2.52
N MET A 9 -0.19 -4.26 -2.87
CA MET A 9 -0.86 -4.33 -4.18
C MET A 9 -1.95 -3.25 -4.30
N VAL A 10 -2.72 -3.02 -3.24
CA VAL A 10 -3.71 -1.93 -3.19
C VAL A 10 -3.03 -0.56 -3.30
N TYR A 11 -1.92 -0.38 -2.58
CA TYR A 11 -1.11 0.83 -2.68
C TYR A 11 -0.59 1.04 -4.12
N TYR A 12 -0.01 0.01 -4.74
CA TYR A 12 0.51 0.08 -6.10
C TYR A 12 -0.57 0.30 -7.16
N TYR A 13 -1.78 -0.23 -6.97
CA TYR A 13 -2.90 0.02 -7.87
C TYR A 13 -3.17 1.52 -8.03
N VAL A 14 -3.22 2.26 -6.92
CA VAL A 14 -3.43 3.72 -6.94
C VAL A 14 -2.21 4.45 -7.48
N VAL A 15 -1.01 4.04 -7.07
CA VAL A 15 0.25 4.66 -7.51
C VAL A 15 0.42 4.53 -9.03
N CYS A 16 0.40 3.30 -9.55
CA CYS A 16 0.59 2.99 -10.96
C CYS A 16 0.24 1.52 -11.22
N GLN A 17 -0.82 1.27 -11.99
CA GLN A 17 -1.27 -0.07 -12.35
C GLN A 17 -0.23 -0.86 -13.16
N ARG A 18 0.58 -0.17 -13.98
CA ARG A 18 1.70 -0.79 -14.71
C ARG A 18 2.81 -1.27 -13.77
N LYS A 19 3.15 -0.48 -12.75
CA LYS A 19 4.05 -0.89 -11.66
C LYS A 19 3.50 -2.10 -10.90
N LEU A 20 2.20 -2.08 -10.59
CA LEU A 20 1.52 -3.22 -9.97
C LEU A 20 1.68 -4.48 -10.83
N TRP A 21 1.47 -4.38 -12.14
CA TRP A 21 1.64 -5.51 -13.06
C TRP A 21 3.07 -6.08 -12.99
N TYR A 22 4.11 -5.23 -13.07
CA TYR A 22 5.50 -5.68 -12.94
C TYR A 22 5.76 -6.37 -11.60
N PHE A 23 5.27 -5.80 -10.50
CA PHE A 23 5.39 -6.39 -9.17
C PHE A 23 4.70 -7.76 -9.08
N LEU A 24 3.51 -7.90 -9.66
CA LEU A 24 2.75 -9.16 -9.65
C LEU A 24 3.43 -10.27 -10.47
N HIS A 25 4.15 -9.88 -11.53
CA HIS A 25 4.92 -10.75 -12.43
C HIS A 25 6.40 -10.87 -12.03
N GLU A 26 6.74 -10.48 -10.79
CA GLU A 26 8.05 -10.70 -10.17
C GLU A 26 9.22 -10.01 -10.90
N ILE A 27 8.92 -8.95 -11.67
CA ILE A 27 9.94 -8.09 -12.26
C ILE A 27 10.41 -7.14 -11.15
N GLN A 28 11.57 -7.41 -10.55
CA GLN A 28 12.09 -6.67 -9.40
C GLN A 28 13.19 -5.69 -9.80
N LEU A 29 12.85 -4.40 -9.90
CA LEU A 29 13.81 -3.31 -10.10
C LEU A 29 13.96 -2.42 -8.85
N GLU A 30 13.14 -2.65 -7.83
CA GLU A 30 13.10 -1.80 -6.63
C GLU A 30 14.28 -2.03 -5.68
N ALA A 31 14.92 -3.20 -5.74
CA ALA A 31 16.04 -3.55 -4.87
C ALA A 31 17.27 -2.64 -5.10
N ASP A 32 17.52 -2.24 -6.34
CA ASP A 32 18.66 -1.41 -6.74
C ASP A 32 18.31 0.09 -6.84
N ASN A 33 17.05 0.46 -6.59
CA ASN A 33 16.63 1.84 -6.68
C ASN A 33 17.02 2.62 -5.41
N SER A 34 17.92 3.60 -5.54
CA SER A 34 18.41 4.40 -4.40
C SER A 34 17.32 5.09 -3.59
N ASN A 35 16.22 5.53 -4.22
CA ASN A 35 15.11 6.14 -3.49
C ASN A 35 14.35 5.12 -2.65
N VAL A 36 14.17 3.89 -3.16
CA VAL A 36 13.54 2.79 -2.42
C VAL A 36 14.44 2.34 -1.28
N ILE A 37 15.73 2.17 -1.51
CA ILE A 37 16.71 1.79 -0.48
C ILE A 37 16.72 2.83 0.65
N LEU A 38 16.83 4.11 0.31
CA LEU A 38 16.75 5.21 1.29
C LEU A 38 15.42 5.17 2.05
N GLY A 39 14.33 4.86 1.36
CA GLY A 39 13.02 4.59 1.93
C GLY A 39 13.03 3.47 2.97
N ARG A 40 13.74 2.37 2.75
CA ARG A 40 13.82 1.27 3.74
C ARG A 40 14.70 1.62 4.93
N LEU A 41 15.89 2.17 4.70
CA LEU A 41 16.82 2.54 5.77
C LEU A 41 16.21 3.56 6.73
N LEU A 42 15.53 4.57 6.19
CA LEU A 42 14.88 5.58 7.04
C LEU A 42 13.68 4.99 7.81
N GLU A 43 13.04 3.92 7.31
CA GLU A 43 11.98 3.23 8.05
C GLU A 43 12.60 2.51 9.24
N GLU A 44 13.61 1.67 9.00
CA GLU A 44 14.33 0.89 10.01
C GLU A 44 14.89 1.76 11.16
N ASN A 45 15.35 2.98 10.85
CA ASN A 45 15.89 3.91 11.87
C ASN A 45 14.82 4.74 12.60
N THR A 46 13.57 4.75 12.13
CA THR A 46 12.47 5.51 12.77
C THR A 46 11.67 4.64 13.74
N TYR A 47 11.61 3.33 13.51
CA TYR A 47 10.86 2.40 14.39
C TYR A 47 11.46 2.36 15.80
N THR A 48 10.69 2.86 16.76
CA THR A 48 11.02 2.72 18.18
C THR A 48 10.62 1.33 18.69
N ARG A 49 11.15 0.89 19.84
CA ARG A 49 10.98 -0.46 20.40
C ARG A 49 9.50 -0.89 20.59
N ASP A 50 8.59 0.07 20.65
CA ASP A 50 7.15 -0.11 20.85
C ASP A 50 6.34 -0.24 19.54
N GLU A 51 6.96 0.01 18.38
CA GLU A 51 6.34 -0.02 17.06
C GLU A 51 6.78 -1.28 16.31
N LYS A 52 6.04 -2.39 16.49
CA LYS A 52 6.33 -3.68 15.85
C LYS A 52 5.39 -3.94 14.67
N LYS A 53 5.96 -4.14 13.49
CA LYS A 53 5.23 -4.60 12.29
C LYS A 53 4.52 -5.92 12.59
N ILE A 54 3.22 -5.96 12.34
CA ILE A 54 2.33 -7.10 12.55
C ILE A 54 1.84 -7.59 11.19
N ALA A 55 2.29 -8.79 10.83
CA ALA A 55 1.78 -9.51 9.67
C ALA A 55 0.55 -10.32 10.07
N ILE A 56 -0.55 -10.17 9.33
CA ILE A 56 -1.78 -10.96 9.50
C ILE A 56 -2.00 -11.75 8.22
N ASP A 57 -1.99 -13.09 8.36
CA ASP A 57 -2.14 -14.07 7.28
C ASP A 57 -1.14 -13.92 6.11
N GLY A 58 -0.09 -13.11 6.27
CA GLY A 58 0.80 -12.71 5.18
C GLY A 58 0.14 -11.78 4.14
N VAL A 59 -1.09 -11.32 4.38
CA VAL A 59 -1.88 -10.50 3.45
C VAL A 59 -1.76 -9.01 3.75
N ILE A 60 -1.91 -8.66 5.02
CA ILE A 60 -1.77 -7.29 5.49
C ILE A 60 -0.59 -7.20 6.47
N ASN A 61 0.17 -6.12 6.35
CA ASN A 61 1.30 -5.80 7.22
C ASN A 61 1.02 -4.43 7.83
N ILE A 62 0.61 -4.43 9.08
CA ILE A 62 0.27 -3.24 9.85
C ILE A 62 1.51 -2.80 10.63
N ASP A 63 1.81 -1.50 10.68
CA ASP A 63 3.02 -1.05 11.36
C ASP A 63 2.94 -1.23 12.88
N PHE A 64 1.81 -0.91 13.54
CA PHE A 64 1.56 -1.23 14.95
C PHE A 64 0.10 -0.94 15.38
N PHE A 65 -0.25 -1.34 16.61
CA PHE A 65 -1.45 -0.90 17.33
C PHE A 65 -1.06 -0.10 18.58
N ARG A 66 -1.67 1.07 18.81
CA ARG A 66 -1.40 1.88 20.02
C ARG A 66 -2.49 1.75 21.09
N ALA A 67 -3.74 1.55 20.68
CA ALA A 67 -4.87 1.33 21.57
C ALA A 67 -5.68 0.10 21.11
N LYS A 68 -6.53 -0.44 22.00
CA LYS A 68 -7.47 -1.49 21.59
C LYS A 68 -8.30 -0.97 20.42
N LYS A 69 -8.17 -1.61 19.26
CA LYS A 69 -8.86 -1.31 17.99
C LYS A 69 -8.36 -0.13 17.14
N ILE A 70 -7.18 0.43 17.39
CA ILE A 70 -6.61 1.48 16.52
C ILE A 70 -5.33 0.98 15.86
N LEU A 71 -5.39 0.77 14.55
CA LEU A 71 -4.23 0.41 13.74
C LEU A 71 -3.57 1.67 13.19
N HIS A 72 -2.25 1.63 13.10
CA HIS A 72 -1.42 2.72 12.60
C HIS A 72 -0.60 2.25 11.40
N GLU A 73 -0.54 3.08 10.37
CA GLU A 73 0.36 2.97 9.22
C GLU A 73 1.22 4.24 9.16
N ILE A 74 2.53 4.10 9.05
CA ILE A 74 3.46 5.22 8.97
C ILE A 74 3.82 5.49 7.50
N LYS A 75 3.76 6.76 7.09
CA LYS A 75 4.29 7.24 5.81
C LYS A 75 5.18 8.45 6.02
N LYS A 76 6.23 8.55 5.20
CA LYS A 76 7.19 9.66 5.29
C LYS A 76 6.71 10.95 4.65
N SER A 77 5.84 10.85 3.65
CA SER A 77 5.38 11.99 2.87
C SER A 77 3.96 11.80 2.41
N LYS A 78 3.27 12.92 2.17
CA LYS A 78 1.90 12.96 1.65
C LYS A 78 1.79 12.85 0.12
N VAL A 79 2.91 12.62 -0.58
CA VAL A 79 2.92 12.60 -2.06
C VAL A 79 1.92 11.57 -2.62
N MET A 80 1.74 10.44 -1.93
CA MET A 80 0.78 9.38 -2.29
C MET A 80 -0.24 9.16 -1.16
N GLU A 81 -0.82 10.25 -0.65
CA GLU A 81 -1.78 10.20 0.47
C GLU A 81 -3.01 9.35 0.11
N GLU A 82 -3.59 9.52 -1.08
CA GLU A 82 -4.75 8.71 -1.53
C GLU A 82 -4.44 7.21 -1.55
N ALA A 83 -3.28 6.81 -2.06
CA ALA A 83 -2.85 5.41 -2.07
C ALA A 83 -2.69 4.87 -0.64
N SER A 84 -2.19 5.71 0.26
CA SER A 84 -1.97 5.36 1.66
C SER A 84 -3.28 5.25 2.44
N ILE A 85 -4.24 6.14 2.19
CA ILE A 85 -5.60 6.06 2.74
C ILE A 85 -6.26 4.76 2.30
N LEU A 86 -6.22 4.45 1.00
CA LEU A 86 -6.85 3.24 0.47
C LEU A 86 -6.20 1.97 1.03
N GLN A 87 -4.88 1.96 1.22
CA GLN A 87 -4.17 0.85 1.89
C GLN A 87 -4.70 0.63 3.31
N VAL A 88 -4.87 1.69 4.10
CA VAL A 88 -5.42 1.61 5.46
C VAL A 88 -6.89 1.18 5.44
N GLN A 89 -7.70 1.70 4.51
CA GLN A 89 -9.09 1.25 4.32
C GLN A 89 -9.15 -0.24 3.99
N TYR A 90 -8.22 -0.74 3.15
CA TYR A 90 -8.11 -2.16 2.85
C TYR A 90 -7.77 -3.00 4.09
N TYR A 91 -6.89 -2.52 4.98
CA TYR A 91 -6.60 -3.20 6.24
C TYR A 91 -7.83 -3.29 7.14
N LEU A 92 -8.59 -2.19 7.27
CA LEU A 92 -9.85 -2.18 8.01
C LEU A 92 -10.86 -3.16 7.42
N TYR A 93 -11.01 -3.16 6.10
CA TYR A 93 -11.92 -4.06 5.38
C TYR A 93 -11.52 -5.53 5.57
N TYR A 94 -10.23 -5.85 5.47
CA TYR A 94 -9.73 -7.20 5.67
C TYR A 94 -10.01 -7.72 7.09
N LEU A 95 -9.74 -6.90 8.10
CA LEU A 95 -10.02 -7.22 9.50
C LEU A 95 -11.53 -7.39 9.75
N GLU A 96 -12.36 -6.53 9.16
CA GLU A 96 -13.82 -6.63 9.24
C GLU A 96 -14.34 -7.94 8.66
N LYS A 97 -13.84 -8.37 7.48
CA LYS A 97 -14.19 -9.66 6.88
C LYS A 97 -13.75 -10.87 7.72
N LYS A 98 -12.78 -10.69 8.61
CA LYS A 98 -12.34 -11.71 9.59
C LYS A 98 -13.12 -11.64 10.91
N GLY A 99 -14.12 -10.77 11.03
CA GLY A 99 -14.98 -10.61 12.21
C GLY A 99 -14.49 -9.56 13.22
N LEU A 100 -13.40 -8.85 12.95
CA LEU A 100 -12.90 -7.78 13.81
C LEU A 100 -13.55 -6.44 13.44
N THR A 101 -14.67 -6.14 14.08
CA THR A 101 -15.46 -4.94 13.81
C THR A 101 -15.14 -3.77 14.76
N GLY A 102 -15.38 -2.55 14.26
CA GLY A 102 -15.16 -1.30 15.01
C GLY A 102 -13.69 -0.92 15.15
N MET A 103 -12.85 -1.35 14.21
CA MET A 103 -11.45 -0.94 14.09
C MET A 103 -11.38 0.48 13.49
N LYS A 104 -10.41 1.27 13.93
CA LYS A 104 -10.08 2.59 13.36
C LYS A 104 -8.69 2.57 12.76
N GLY A 105 -8.49 3.29 11.67
CA GLY A 105 -7.19 3.45 11.00
C GLY A 105 -6.63 4.84 11.21
N ILE A 106 -5.33 4.93 11.44
CA ILE A 106 -4.59 6.19 11.47
C ILE A 106 -3.39 6.08 10.53
N LEU A 107 -3.23 7.11 9.71
CA LEU A 107 -2.06 7.32 8.88
C LEU A 107 -1.16 8.37 9.54
N ASP A 108 0.02 7.95 9.97
CA ASP A 108 1.00 8.79 10.65
C ASP A 108 2.02 9.35 9.66
N TYR A 109 2.26 10.65 9.73
CA TYR A 109 3.32 11.35 9.00
C TYR A 109 4.31 11.98 9.98
N PRO A 110 5.29 11.22 10.52
CA PRO A 110 6.19 11.70 11.58
C PRO A 110 6.97 12.96 11.21
N LEU A 111 7.49 13.03 9.98
CA LEU A 111 8.26 14.19 9.49
C LEU A 111 7.42 15.46 9.40
N LEU A 112 6.12 15.32 9.16
CA LEU A 112 5.18 16.44 9.09
C LEU A 112 4.50 16.70 10.43
N LYS A 113 4.72 15.83 11.43
CA LYS A 113 3.99 15.82 12.72
C LYS A 113 2.47 15.82 12.54
N GLN A 114 1.99 15.09 11.53
CA GLN A 114 0.56 15.01 11.19
C GLN A 114 0.04 13.59 11.31
N LYS A 115 -1.24 13.47 11.62
CA LYS A 115 -2.01 12.23 11.63
C LYS A 115 -3.27 12.44 10.81
N VAL A 116 -3.65 11.44 10.03
CA VAL A 116 -4.91 11.43 9.29
C VAL A 116 -5.72 10.24 9.77
N GLU A 117 -6.92 10.50 10.28
CA GLU A 117 -7.87 9.43 10.60
C GLU A 117 -8.45 8.88 9.30
N VAL A 118 -8.52 7.56 9.21
CA VAL A 118 -9.04 6.84 8.05
C VAL A 118 -10.28 6.07 8.47
N GLU A 119 -11.39 6.40 7.83
CA GLU A 119 -12.67 5.73 8.01
C GLU A 119 -12.97 4.77 6.85
N LEU A 120 -13.77 3.76 7.14
CA LEU A 120 -14.28 2.80 6.15
C LEU A 120 -15.81 2.91 6.10
N THR A 121 -16.29 3.70 5.14
CA THR A 121 -17.73 3.87 4.88
C THR A 121 -18.26 2.80 3.92
N GLU A 122 -19.59 2.68 3.79
CA GLU A 122 -20.19 1.75 2.82
C GLU A 122 -19.81 2.07 1.36
N ILE A 123 -19.57 3.35 1.05
CA ILE A 123 -19.12 3.77 -0.28
C ILE A 123 -17.68 3.27 -0.51
N ASP A 124 -16.81 3.41 0.51
CA ASP A 124 -15.43 2.93 0.46
C ASP A 124 -15.37 1.41 0.30
N ARG A 125 -16.23 0.65 1.00
CA ARG A 125 -16.33 -0.81 0.85
C ARG A 125 -16.64 -1.22 -0.58
N LYS A 126 -17.65 -0.58 -1.19
CA LYS A 126 -18.02 -0.83 -2.59
C LYS A 126 -16.90 -0.44 -3.55
N ASN A 127 -16.19 0.66 -3.26
CA ASN A 127 -15.06 1.08 -4.07
C ASN A 127 -13.89 0.09 -3.96
N LEU A 128 -13.57 -0.36 -2.76
CA LEU A 128 -12.56 -1.39 -2.51
C LEU A 128 -12.89 -2.68 -3.26
N GLU A 129 -14.13 -3.17 -3.22
CA GLU A 129 -14.52 -4.39 -3.95
C GLU A 129 -14.29 -4.26 -5.47
N LYS A 130 -14.58 -3.09 -6.05
CA LYS A 130 -14.24 -2.81 -7.45
C LYS A 130 -12.74 -2.84 -7.68
N ILE A 131 -11.97 -2.15 -6.84
CA ILE A 131 -10.51 -2.08 -6.96
C ILE A 131 -9.88 -3.47 -6.83
N LEU A 132 -10.33 -4.28 -5.88
CA LEU A 132 -9.86 -5.67 -5.71
C LEU A 132 -10.15 -6.50 -6.97
N SER A 133 -11.32 -6.34 -7.57
CA SER A 133 -11.66 -6.99 -8.85
C SER A 133 -10.74 -6.53 -10.00
N GLU A 134 -10.43 -5.24 -10.11
CA GLU A 134 -9.49 -4.74 -11.12
C GLU A 134 -8.05 -5.25 -10.89
N ILE A 135 -7.59 -5.34 -9.63
CA ILE A 135 -6.30 -5.94 -9.29
C ILE A 135 -6.27 -7.41 -9.73
N GLU A 136 -7.35 -8.17 -9.52
CA GLU A 136 -7.45 -9.55 -10.00
C GLU A 136 -7.36 -9.65 -11.53
N LYS A 137 -7.89 -8.67 -12.27
CA LYS A 137 -7.75 -8.61 -13.73
C LYS A 137 -6.32 -8.31 -14.16
N ILE A 138 -5.68 -7.31 -13.55
CA ILE A 138 -4.28 -6.94 -13.82
C ILE A 138 -3.36 -8.14 -13.57
N MET A 139 -3.59 -8.87 -12.48
CA MET A 139 -2.83 -10.08 -12.13
C MET A 139 -2.93 -11.19 -13.18
N LYS A 140 -4.05 -11.28 -13.91
CA LYS A 140 -4.27 -12.29 -14.96
C LYS A 140 -3.89 -11.79 -16.37
N SER A 141 -3.59 -10.50 -16.51
CA SER A 141 -3.27 -9.91 -17.81
C SER A 141 -1.91 -10.39 -18.30
N SER A 142 -1.82 -10.83 -19.55
CA SER A 142 -0.56 -11.24 -20.18
C SER A 142 0.35 -10.06 -20.54
N ILE A 143 -0.19 -8.84 -20.59
CA ILE A 143 0.55 -7.62 -20.89
C ILE A 143 0.31 -6.54 -19.82
N PRO A 144 1.29 -5.67 -19.56
CA PRO A 144 1.11 -4.56 -18.63
C PRO A 144 0.06 -3.57 -19.14
N PRO A 145 -0.70 -2.91 -18.23
CA PRO A 145 -1.51 -1.75 -18.57
C PRO A 145 -0.72 -0.67 -19.32
N ASP A 146 -1.41 0.12 -20.13
CA ASP A 146 -0.79 1.18 -20.94
C ASP A 146 0.02 2.17 -20.08
N LEU A 147 1.06 2.73 -20.70
CA LEU A 147 1.91 3.71 -20.04
C LEU A 147 1.16 5.03 -19.87
N GLU A 148 0.89 5.39 -18.63
CA GLU A 148 0.43 6.72 -18.23
C GLU A 148 1.59 7.50 -17.60
N LYS A 149 2.04 8.59 -18.24
CA LYS A 149 3.16 9.40 -17.74
C LYS A 149 2.72 10.22 -16.52
N LYS A 150 3.22 9.84 -15.34
CA LYS A 150 2.96 10.52 -14.06
C LYS A 150 4.18 11.29 -13.57
N SER A 151 3.97 12.26 -12.68
CA SER A 151 5.05 13.05 -12.05
C SER A 151 6.06 12.18 -11.29
N ILE A 152 5.60 11.08 -10.70
CA ILE A 152 6.42 10.11 -9.96
C ILE A 152 7.34 9.26 -10.85
N CYS A 153 7.09 9.19 -12.17
CA CYS A 153 7.83 8.30 -13.08
C CYS A 153 9.34 8.55 -13.03
N LYS A 154 9.77 9.82 -12.92
CA LYS A 154 11.21 10.20 -12.87
C LYS A 154 11.98 9.58 -11.70
N LYS A 155 11.29 9.18 -10.63
CA LYS A 155 11.88 8.56 -9.44
C LYS A 155 11.55 7.07 -9.33
N CYS A 156 10.76 6.54 -10.26
CA CYS A 156 10.27 5.17 -10.23
C CYS A 156 11.38 4.20 -10.65
N ALA A 157 11.51 3.09 -9.92
CA ALA A 157 12.44 2.01 -10.24
C ALA A 157 12.24 1.40 -11.64
N TYR A 158 11.03 1.54 -12.20
CA TYR A 158 10.66 0.99 -13.49
C TYR A 158 10.76 2.00 -14.63
N PHE A 159 11.34 3.19 -14.40
CA PHE A 159 11.38 4.26 -15.40
C PHE A 159 12.01 3.79 -16.70
N ASP A 160 13.23 3.25 -16.64
CA ASP A 160 13.96 2.84 -17.85
C ASP A 160 13.20 1.74 -18.60
N LEU A 161 12.59 0.78 -17.90
CA LEU A 161 11.77 -0.27 -18.52
C LEU A 161 10.47 0.26 -19.17
N CYS A 162 9.87 1.31 -18.61
CA CYS A 162 8.62 1.88 -19.11
C CYS A 162 8.80 2.78 -20.33
N PHE A 163 9.95 3.44 -20.48
CA PHE A 163 10.19 4.49 -21.48
C PHE A 163 11.19 4.08 -22.56
N VAL A 164 11.35 2.77 -22.79
CA VAL A 164 12.04 2.22 -23.99
C VAL A 164 11.15 2.32 -25.21
#